data_AF-A0A6I9N211-F1
#
_entry.id   AF-A0A6I9N211-F1
#
_cell.length_a   1.000
_cell.length_b   1.000
_cell.length_c   1.000
_cell.angle_alpha   90.00
_cell.angle_beta   90.00
_cell.angle_gamma   90.00
#
_symmetry.space_group_name_H-M   'P 1'
#
loop_
_entity.id
_entity.type
_entity.pdbx_description
1 polymer ?
#
loop_
_entity_poly.entity_id
_entity_poly.type
_entity_poly.pdbx_seq_one_letter_code
_entity_poly.pdbx_strand_id
1 'polypeptide(L)'
;MGLNDSSPGAMRNGRGLSDQWAETVVVRPRTTERHITVHKRLVLGFALSILTLIIVTTVAVVLSVRFEDCGSRDVATGESGSRGSAKLNGSKGERGDEEGVQPWKNLRLPGTLRPRHYDLRIAVYMDNFTFSGEVSIELECINATRFIVLHSDRLEVRLSGEVF
;
A
#
# COMPACT_ATOMS: atom_id res chain seq x y z
N MET A 1 -53.06 29.23 -68.03
CA MET A 1 -54.24 29.06 -67.17
C MET A 1 -54.13 27.75 -66.42
N GLY A 2 -54.41 27.79 -65.11
CA GLY A 2 -54.52 26.63 -64.21
C GLY A 2 -53.18 26.19 -63.63
N LEU A 3 -53.00 25.90 -62.34
CA LEU A 3 -53.88 25.60 -61.21
C LEU A 3 -52.89 25.53 -60.00
N ASN A 4 -53.03 26.30 -58.92
CA ASN A 4 -53.47 25.86 -57.56
C ASN A 4 -52.81 24.52 -57.10
N ASP A 5 -52.35 24.23 -55.89
CA ASP A 5 -52.42 24.78 -54.53
C ASP A 5 -51.28 24.17 -53.69
N SER A 6 -50.90 24.89 -52.63
CA SER A 6 -50.47 24.42 -51.31
C SER A 6 -50.17 22.92 -51.09
N SER A 7 -48.90 22.59 -50.78
CA SER A 7 -48.53 21.32 -50.12
C SER A 7 -48.48 21.48 -48.59
N PRO A 8 -49.18 20.65 -47.81
CA PRO A 8 -49.07 20.59 -46.36
C PRO A 8 -47.92 19.67 -45.92
N GLY A 9 -47.36 19.99 -44.75
CA GLY A 9 -46.22 19.30 -44.17
C GLY A 9 -46.47 17.83 -43.81
N ALA A 10 -45.40 17.06 -43.82
CA ALA A 10 -45.28 15.83 -43.04
C ALA A 10 -43.79 15.62 -42.71
N MET A 11 -43.38 16.13 -41.55
CA MET A 11 -42.21 15.60 -40.86
C MET A 11 -42.44 14.13 -40.58
N ARG A 12 -41.54 13.25 -41.02
CA ARG A 12 -41.54 11.85 -40.58
C ARG A 12 -40.12 11.41 -40.24
N ASN A 13 -39.92 11.24 -38.94
CA ASN A 13 -38.73 10.75 -38.25
C ASN A 13 -38.15 9.48 -38.89
N GLY A 14 -36.85 9.54 -39.23
CA GLY A 14 -36.02 8.36 -39.51
C GLY A 14 -35.49 7.71 -38.23
N ARG A 15 -36.37 7.17 -37.40
CA ARG A 15 -36.02 6.26 -36.28
C ARG A 15 -36.79 4.96 -36.47
N GLY A 16 -36.16 3.95 -37.06
CA GLY A 16 -36.87 2.69 -37.28
C GLY A 16 -36.06 1.53 -37.86
N LEU A 17 -34.73 1.53 -37.80
CA LEU A 17 -33.92 0.43 -38.32
C LEU A 17 -33.01 -0.23 -37.26
N SER A 18 -33.03 0.23 -36.00
CA SER A 18 -32.20 -0.36 -34.92
C SER A 18 -32.86 -1.54 -34.19
N ASP A 19 -34.19 -1.65 -34.23
CA ASP A 19 -34.91 -2.52 -33.27
C ASP A 19 -35.16 -3.94 -33.83
N GLN A 20 -34.87 -4.18 -35.10
CA GLN A 20 -35.16 -5.47 -35.76
C GLN A 20 -34.17 -6.60 -35.39
N TRP A 21 -33.02 -6.28 -34.77
CA TRP A 21 -32.03 -7.28 -34.38
C TRP A 21 -32.25 -7.86 -32.96
N ALA A 22 -33.17 -7.30 -32.18
CA ALA A 22 -33.36 -7.69 -30.77
C ALA A 22 -34.42 -8.79 -30.56
N GLU A 23 -35.34 -8.98 -31.50
CA GLU A 23 -36.57 -9.77 -31.29
C GLU A 23 -36.44 -11.28 -31.58
N THR A 24 -35.32 -11.76 -32.15
CA THR A 24 -35.17 -13.19 -32.52
C THR A 24 -34.37 -14.03 -31.54
N VAL A 25 -33.86 -13.45 -30.44
CA VAL A 25 -33.18 -14.23 -29.41
C VAL A 25 -34.19 -14.67 -28.35
N VAL A 26 -34.77 -15.85 -28.56
CA VAL A 26 -35.50 -16.58 -27.53
C VAL A 26 -34.53 -16.93 -26.41
N VAL A 27 -34.53 -16.11 -25.36
CA VAL A 27 -33.74 -16.35 -24.15
C VAL A 27 -34.37 -17.54 -23.41
N ARG A 28 -33.63 -18.65 -23.41
CA ARG A 28 -33.95 -19.85 -22.63
C ARG A 28 -33.99 -19.48 -21.13
N PRO A 29 -35.10 -19.69 -20.39
CA PRO A 29 -35.11 -19.47 -18.96
C PRO A 29 -34.27 -20.57 -18.30
N ARG A 30 -33.07 -20.24 -17.80
CA ARG A 30 -32.25 -21.15 -16.99
C ARG A 30 -32.37 -20.73 -15.52
N THR A 31 -33.27 -21.42 -14.81
CA THR A 31 -33.23 -21.77 -13.38
C THR A 31 -32.33 -20.90 -12.49
N THR A 32 -32.88 -19.85 -11.88
CA THR A 32 -32.20 -19.10 -10.81
C THR A 32 -32.61 -19.66 -9.45
N GLU A 33 -32.16 -20.87 -9.13
CA GLU A 33 -32.36 -21.39 -7.79
C GLU A 33 -31.06 -22.07 -7.37
N ARG A 34 -30.49 -21.62 -6.23
CA ARG A 34 -29.21 -22.04 -5.60
C ARG A 34 -27.96 -21.15 -5.78
N HIS A 35 -28.08 -19.82 -5.91
CA HIS A 35 -26.87 -18.97 -5.84
C HIS A 35 -26.95 -17.68 -4.99
N ILE A 36 -27.92 -17.57 -4.08
CA ILE A 36 -28.07 -16.39 -3.19
C ILE A 36 -27.51 -16.65 -1.78
N THR A 37 -27.25 -17.90 -1.42
CA THR A 37 -26.73 -18.26 -0.08
C THR A 37 -25.21 -18.16 0.03
N VAL A 38 -24.47 -18.22 -1.07
CA VAL A 38 -22.99 -18.21 -1.06
C VAL A 38 -22.42 -16.82 -0.75
N HIS A 39 -23.00 -15.77 -1.33
CA HIS A 39 -22.54 -14.40 -1.09
C HIS A 39 -22.76 -13.96 0.35
N LYS A 40 -23.89 -14.37 0.98
CA LYS A 40 -24.15 -14.11 2.40
C LYS A 40 -23.21 -14.88 3.31
N ARG A 41 -22.84 -16.12 2.96
CA ARG A 41 -21.89 -16.93 3.73
C ARG A 41 -20.46 -16.42 3.61
N LEU A 42 -20.06 -15.93 2.43
CA LEU A 42 -18.76 -15.30 2.22
C LEU A 42 -18.68 -13.94 2.93
N VAL A 43 -19.73 -13.12 2.83
CA VAL A 43 -19.83 -11.85 3.54
C VAL A 43 -19.86 -12.07 5.05
N LEU A 44 -20.58 -13.09 5.55
CA LEU A 44 -20.57 -13.45 6.96
C LEU A 44 -19.18 -13.89 7.42
N GLY A 45 -18.48 -14.71 6.62
CA GLY A 45 -17.11 -15.12 6.93
C GLY A 45 -16.14 -13.92 6.98
N PHE A 46 -16.22 -13.01 6.02
CA PHE A 46 -15.41 -11.79 6.00
C PHE A 46 -15.75 -10.86 7.16
N ALA A 47 -17.04 -10.69 7.50
CA ALA A 47 -17.48 -9.89 8.63
C ALA A 47 -17.00 -10.45 9.96
N LEU A 48 -17.09 -11.78 10.15
CA LEU A 48 -16.56 -12.45 11.34
C LEU A 48 -15.03 -12.31 11.41
N SER A 49 -14.32 -12.47 10.28
CA SER A 49 -12.87 -12.26 10.21
C SER A 49 -12.48 -10.83 10.61
N ILE A 50 -13.15 -9.80 10.08
CA ILE A 50 -12.88 -8.41 10.44
C ILE A 50 -13.17 -8.16 11.91
N LEU A 51 -14.29 -8.65 12.43
CA LEU A 51 -14.67 -8.47 13.83
C LEU A 51 -13.62 -9.09 14.76
N THR A 52 -13.13 -10.30 14.46
CA THR A 52 -12.07 -10.93 15.25
C THR A 52 -10.77 -10.13 15.21
N LEU A 53 -10.40 -9.57 14.05
CA LEU A 53 -9.20 -8.76 13.90
C LEU A 53 -9.30 -7.49 14.76
N ILE A 54 -10.44 -6.80 14.73
CA ILE A 54 -10.69 -5.61 15.56
C ILE A 54 -10.61 -5.95 17.06
N ILE A 55 -11.20 -7.06 17.51
CA ILE A 55 -11.13 -7.49 18.90
C ILE A 55 -9.67 -7.76 19.31
N VAL A 56 -8.90 -8.46 18.48
CA VAL A 56 -7.48 -8.75 18.77
C VAL A 56 -6.66 -7.46 18.85
N THR A 57 -6.85 -6.53 17.91
CA THR A 57 -6.15 -5.24 17.91
C THR A 57 -6.53 -4.40 19.14
N THR A 58 -7.82 -4.32 19.49
CA THR A 58 -8.25 -3.58 20.69
C THR A 58 -7.71 -4.18 21.97
N VAL A 59 -7.73 -5.51 22.13
CA VAL A 59 -7.13 -6.19 23.29
C VAL A 59 -5.63 -5.92 23.36
N ALA A 60 -4.89 -5.99 22.24
CA ALA A 60 -3.46 -5.71 22.21
C ALA A 60 -3.14 -4.26 22.64
N VAL A 61 -3.90 -3.28 22.14
CA VAL A 61 -3.75 -1.87 22.53
C VAL A 61 -4.10 -1.66 24.00
N VAL A 62 -5.21 -2.23 24.48
CA VAL A 62 -5.61 -2.11 25.90
C VAL A 62 -4.58 -2.77 26.80
N LEU A 63 -4.06 -3.95 26.45
CA LEU A 63 -3.00 -4.60 27.23
C LEU A 63 -1.71 -3.79 27.22
N SER A 64 -1.34 -3.18 26.08
CA SER A 64 -0.16 -2.31 26.00
C SER A 64 -0.31 -1.08 26.91
N VAL A 65 -1.47 -0.41 26.86
CA VAL A 65 -1.78 0.75 27.71
C VAL A 65 -1.89 0.36 29.19
N ARG A 66 -2.36 -0.85 29.50
CA ARG A 66 -2.45 -1.36 30.89
C ARG A 66 -1.12 -1.88 31.42
N PHE A 67 -0.19 -2.32 30.57
CA PHE A 67 1.16 -2.71 30.97
C PHE A 67 1.97 -1.50 31.45
N GLU A 68 1.68 -0.30 30.94
CA GLU A 68 2.23 0.96 31.45
C GLU A 68 1.64 1.39 32.81
N ASP A 69 0.54 0.78 33.27
CA ASP A 69 -0.19 1.14 34.50
C ASP A 69 -0.10 0.07 35.60
N CYS A 70 0.99 -0.71 35.64
CA CYS A 70 1.32 -1.57 36.79
C CYS A 70 2.83 -1.71 36.96
N GLY A 71 3.48 -0.60 37.33
CA GLY A 71 4.88 -0.57 37.76
C GLY A 71 5.12 0.12 39.10
N SER A 72 4.07 0.42 39.88
CA SER A 72 4.21 1.05 41.20
C SER A 72 3.25 0.44 42.20
N ARG A 73 3.74 -0.54 42.96
CA ARG A 73 3.24 -0.82 44.31
C ARG A 73 4.41 -0.91 45.26
N ASP A 74 4.54 0.16 46.02
CA ASP A 74 5.02 0.27 47.40
C ASP A 74 6.50 0.01 47.67
N VAL A 75 7.26 1.10 47.53
CA VAL A 75 8.54 1.35 48.22
C VAL A 75 8.28 1.40 49.73
N ALA A 76 8.86 0.45 50.45
CA ALA A 76 9.09 0.57 51.88
C ALA A 76 10.13 1.67 52.13
N THR A 77 9.71 2.62 52.95
CA THR A 77 10.40 3.60 53.77
C THR A 77 11.94 3.52 53.82
N GLY A 78 12.58 4.60 53.38
CA GLY A 78 13.99 4.89 53.64
C GLY A 78 14.22 6.40 53.59
N GLU A 79 14.45 6.99 54.75
CA GLU A 79 14.75 8.40 54.96
C GLU A 79 16.05 8.84 54.27
N SER A 80 16.12 10.11 53.85
CA SER A 80 17.17 11.08 54.21
C SER A 80 17.22 12.20 53.19
N GLY A 81 17.16 13.45 53.68
CA GLY A 81 16.96 14.63 52.87
C GLY A 81 18.21 15.14 52.15
N SER A 82 18.01 16.15 51.30
CA SER A 82 18.87 17.34 51.28
C SER A 82 18.27 18.41 50.37
N ARG A 83 18.46 19.65 50.80
CA ARG A 83 18.05 20.90 50.16
C ARG A 83 18.79 21.09 48.83
N GLY A 84 18.11 21.62 47.81
CA GLY A 84 18.76 22.04 46.58
C GLY A 84 17.86 22.92 45.71
N SER A 85 18.17 24.21 45.69
CA SER A 85 17.50 25.26 44.93
C SER A 85 17.63 25.09 43.41
N ALA A 86 16.53 25.39 42.70
CA ALA A 86 16.44 25.98 41.36
C ALA A 86 17.48 25.59 40.29
N LYS A 87 17.02 24.91 39.22
CA LYS A 87 17.24 25.40 37.85
C LYS A 87 16.28 24.74 36.86
N LEU A 88 15.45 25.57 36.23
CA LEU A 88 14.73 25.23 35.01
C LEU A 88 15.75 25.05 33.88
N ASN A 89 15.80 23.88 33.27
CA ASN A 89 16.05 23.79 31.84
C ASN A 89 15.40 22.51 31.29
N GLY A 90 14.40 22.70 30.42
CA GLY A 90 13.63 21.62 29.82
C GLY A 90 14.48 20.86 28.82
N SER A 91 15.13 19.79 29.25
CA SER A 91 15.51 18.69 28.37
C SER A 91 14.26 17.90 28.06
N LYS A 92 13.55 18.30 27.00
CA LYS A 92 12.57 17.45 26.32
C LYS A 92 13.34 16.26 25.76
N GLY A 93 13.47 15.22 26.58
CA GLY A 93 13.96 13.93 26.15
C GLY A 93 12.96 13.39 25.14
N GLU A 94 13.32 13.47 23.87
CA GLU A 94 12.70 12.65 22.83
C GLU A 94 13.08 11.20 23.14
N ARG A 95 12.27 10.58 24.00
CA ARG A 95 12.16 9.14 24.11
C ARG A 95 11.32 8.72 22.89
N GLY A 96 11.98 8.74 21.73
CA GLY A 96 11.40 8.32 20.46
C GLY A 96 11.68 6.84 20.29
N ASP A 97 10.60 6.10 20.13
CA ASP A 97 10.52 4.66 19.89
C ASP A 97 11.63 4.17 18.94
N GLU A 98 12.32 3.09 19.33
CA GLU A 98 13.20 2.33 18.43
C GLU A 98 12.37 1.50 17.44
N GLU A 99 11.43 2.17 16.76
CA GLU A 99 10.74 1.66 15.59
C GLU A 99 11.72 1.80 14.42
N GLY A 100 12.33 0.68 14.02
CA GLY A 100 13.43 0.59 13.04
C GLY A 100 13.48 1.72 12.01
N VAL A 101 14.24 2.76 12.31
CA VAL A 101 14.30 3.97 11.51
C VAL A 101 14.99 3.64 10.20
N GLN A 102 14.24 3.59 9.10
CA GLN A 102 14.83 3.49 7.76
C GLN A 102 15.90 4.59 7.61
N PRO A 103 17.10 4.27 7.09
CA PRO A 103 18.23 5.18 7.08
C PRO A 103 17.99 6.44 6.23
N TRP A 104 16.95 6.44 5.40
CA TRP A 104 16.58 7.56 4.55
C TRP A 104 15.07 7.70 4.39
N LYS A 105 14.54 8.91 4.61
CA LYS A 105 13.09 9.20 4.55
C LYS A 105 12.69 10.10 3.38
N ASN A 106 13.65 10.72 2.69
CA ASN A 106 13.37 11.63 1.59
C ASN A 106 13.24 10.87 0.27
N LEU A 107 12.34 11.32 -0.61
CA LEU A 107 12.19 10.75 -1.96
C LEU A 107 13.46 10.92 -2.81
N ARG A 108 14.18 12.04 -2.65
CA ARG A 108 15.46 12.29 -3.34
C ARG A 108 16.59 11.59 -2.61
N LEU A 109 17.50 10.96 -3.34
CA LEU A 109 18.67 10.30 -2.77
C LEU A 109 19.61 11.29 -2.04
N PRO A 110 20.38 10.83 -1.05
CA PRO A 110 21.41 11.63 -0.42
C PRO A 110 22.50 12.03 -1.43
N GLY A 111 23.01 13.26 -1.32
CA GLY A 111 24.16 13.72 -2.11
C GLY A 111 25.52 13.29 -1.57
N THR A 112 25.58 12.29 -0.67
CA THR A 112 26.83 11.85 -0.03
C THR A 112 27.68 10.95 -0.92
N LEU A 113 27.06 10.27 -1.88
CA LEU A 113 27.71 9.37 -2.83
C LEU A 113 27.40 9.84 -4.26
N ARG A 114 28.40 9.79 -5.13
CA ARG A 114 28.27 10.12 -6.55
C ARG A 114 28.66 8.92 -7.40
N PRO A 115 27.74 8.34 -8.18
CA PRO A 115 28.08 7.30 -9.14
C PRO A 115 29.06 7.83 -10.19
N ARG A 116 30.09 7.02 -10.49
CA ARG A 116 31.10 7.28 -11.52
C ARG A 116 30.85 6.43 -12.75
N HIS A 117 30.61 5.14 -12.56
CA HIS A 117 30.42 4.18 -13.65
C HIS A 117 29.48 3.05 -13.23
N TYR A 118 28.75 2.52 -14.21
CA TYR A 118 27.89 1.35 -14.06
C TYR A 118 28.31 0.31 -15.09
N ASP A 119 28.62 -0.89 -14.61
CA ASP A 119 28.70 -2.08 -15.46
C ASP A 119 27.40 -2.88 -15.28
N LEU A 120 26.71 -3.14 -16.39
CA LEU A 120 25.39 -3.75 -16.44
C LEU A 120 25.43 -5.01 -17.29
N ARG A 121 25.13 -6.15 -16.67
CA ARG A 121 25.00 -7.45 -17.32
C ARG A 121 23.57 -7.91 -17.19
N ILE A 122 22.85 -8.04 -18.30
CA ILE A 122 21.42 -8.40 -18.31
C ILE A 122 21.22 -9.61 -19.21
N ALA A 123 20.53 -10.63 -18.70
CA ALA A 123 20.04 -11.77 -19.44
C ALA A 123 18.51 -11.73 -19.47
N VAL A 124 17.93 -11.76 -20.67
CA VAL A 124 16.47 -11.74 -20.87
C VAL A 124 16.02 -13.09 -21.40
N TYR A 125 15.03 -13.68 -20.73
CA TYR A 125 14.44 -14.96 -21.08
C TYR A 125 13.06 -14.73 -21.71
N MET A 126 12.99 -14.89 -23.03
CA MET A 126 11.77 -14.56 -23.79
C MET A 126 10.66 -15.61 -23.63
N ASP A 127 11.00 -16.85 -23.31
CA ASP A 127 10.02 -17.95 -23.18
C ASP A 127 9.06 -17.77 -22.00
N ASN A 128 9.54 -17.13 -20.93
CA ASN A 128 8.79 -16.91 -19.70
C ASN A 128 8.69 -15.42 -19.32
N PHE A 129 9.15 -14.52 -20.18
CA PHE A 129 9.17 -13.07 -19.97
C PHE A 129 9.85 -12.64 -18.66
N THR A 130 10.97 -13.27 -18.32
CA THR A 130 11.77 -12.93 -17.14
C THR A 130 13.12 -12.34 -17.52
N PHE A 131 13.79 -11.74 -16.54
CA PHE A 131 15.17 -11.28 -16.70
C PHE A 131 15.96 -11.53 -15.42
N SER A 132 17.28 -11.68 -15.58
CA SER A 132 18.25 -11.69 -14.49
C SER A 132 19.44 -10.85 -14.90
N GLY A 133 20.27 -10.48 -13.92
CA GLY A 133 21.43 -9.67 -14.23
C GLY A 133 22.22 -9.29 -13.00
N GLU A 134 23.34 -8.63 -13.27
CA GLU A 134 24.24 -8.10 -12.27
C GLU A 134 24.53 -6.64 -12.59
N VAL A 135 24.61 -5.83 -11.54
CA VAL A 135 25.01 -4.43 -11.63
C VAL A 135 26.19 -4.21 -10.71
N SER A 136 27.29 -3.71 -11.28
CA SER A 136 28.44 -3.23 -10.53
C SER A 136 28.50 -1.70 -10.62
N ILE A 137 28.49 -1.03 -9.47
CA ILE A 137 28.41 0.44 -9.38
C ILE A 137 29.71 0.96 -8.78
N GLU A 138 30.46 1.73 -9.55
CA GLU A 138 31.58 2.49 -9.04
C GLU A 138 31.07 3.80 -8.42
N LEU A 139 31.31 3.98 -7.13
CA LEU A 139 30.81 5.12 -6.34
C LEU A 139 31.98 5.95 -5.81
N GLU A 140 31.88 7.26 -5.92
CA GLU A 140 32.74 8.21 -5.23
C GLU A 140 32.05 8.70 -3.96
N CYS A 141 32.71 8.56 -2.82
CA CYS A 141 32.21 9.05 -1.54
C CYS A 141 32.59 10.53 -1.36
N ILE A 142 31.62 11.43 -1.50
CA ILE A 142 31.82 12.88 -1.34
C ILE A 142 31.86 13.23 0.16
N ASN A 143 30.94 12.66 0.94
CA ASN A 143 30.83 12.86 2.37
C ASN A 143 30.76 11.52 3.09
N ALA A 144 31.47 11.38 4.22
CA ALA A 144 31.45 10.18 5.02
C ALA A 144 30.02 9.78 5.39
N THR A 145 29.63 8.55 5.06
CA THR A 145 28.30 7.99 5.31
C THR A 145 28.41 6.55 5.77
N ARG A 146 27.45 6.11 6.59
CA ARG A 146 27.33 4.73 7.07
C ARG A 146 26.45 3.86 6.18
N PHE A 147 25.70 4.48 5.26
CA PHE A 147 24.71 3.80 4.43
C PHE A 147 24.86 4.22 2.97
N ILE A 148 24.66 3.25 2.09
CA ILE A 148 24.48 3.44 0.65
C ILE A 148 22.98 3.30 0.38
N VAL A 149 22.37 4.35 -0.15
CA VAL A 149 20.94 4.40 -0.46
C VAL A 149 20.79 4.48 -1.97
N LEU A 150 20.03 3.54 -2.53
CA LEU A 150 19.82 3.37 -3.97
C LEU A 150 18.33 3.15 -4.24
N HIS A 151 17.90 3.41 -5.48
CA HIS A 151 16.57 3.04 -5.91
C HIS A 151 16.51 1.57 -6.32
N SER A 152 15.42 0.91 -5.95
CA SER A 152 15.02 -0.40 -6.45
C SER A 152 13.49 -0.41 -6.50
N ASP A 153 12.91 -0.85 -7.62
CA ASP A 153 11.47 -1.02 -7.75
C ASP A 153 11.18 -2.38 -8.39
N ARG A 154 10.44 -3.22 -7.68
CA ARG A 154 10.05 -4.57 -8.12
C ARG A 154 11.22 -5.46 -8.58
N LEU A 155 12.41 -5.26 -8.00
CA LEU A 155 13.58 -6.10 -8.22
C LEU A 155 13.86 -6.95 -6.98
N GLU A 156 14.11 -8.24 -7.19
CA GLU A 156 14.67 -9.10 -6.16
C GLU A 156 16.20 -8.96 -6.18
N VAL A 157 16.75 -8.35 -5.14
CA VAL A 157 18.20 -8.12 -5.02
C VAL A 157 18.83 -9.31 -4.30
N ARG A 158 19.79 -9.98 -4.95
CA ARG A 158 20.56 -11.09 -4.39
C ARG A 158 22.04 -10.74 -4.37
N LEU A 159 22.79 -11.31 -3.43
CA LEU A 159 24.24 -11.15 -3.35
C LEU A 159 24.88 -11.97 -4.47
N SER A 160 25.77 -11.35 -5.25
CA SER A 160 26.58 -12.05 -6.25
C SER A 160 27.54 -13.01 -5.52
N GLY A 161 27.26 -14.31 -5.55
CA GLY A 161 28.08 -15.34 -4.91
C GLY A 161 27.30 -16.51 -4.29
N GLU A 162 25.99 -16.39 -4.11
CA GLU A 162 25.14 -17.53 -3.77
C GLU A 162 24.72 -18.27 -5.05
N VAL A 163 25.48 -19.31 -5.40
CA VAL A 163 25.08 -20.33 -6.36
C VAL A 163 24.23 -21.35 -5.61
N PHE A 164 22.99 -21.57 -6.03
CA PHE A 164 22.21 -22.76 -5.69
C PHE A 164 21.96 -23.55 -6.97
#